data_AF-A0A0B4B9N9-F1
#
_entry.id   AF-A0A0B4B9N9-F1
#
_cell.length_a   1.000
_cell.length_b   1.000
_cell.length_c   1.000
_cell.angle_alpha   90.00
_cell.angle_beta   90.00
_cell.angle_gamma   90.00
#
_symmetry.space_group_name_H-M   'P 1'
#
loop_
_entity.id
_entity.type
_entity.pdbx_description
1 polymer ?
#
loop_
_entity_poly.entity_id
_entity_poly.type
_entity_poly.pdbx_seq_one_letter_code
_entity_poly.pdbx_strand_id
1 'polypeptide(L)'
;MKKIVFFVSALAVLSACGGAPSSPSSQPAAPAIEVAASESKTVTYKGNSFEFARNAEKPIAYVQASSNSSKYTVADIEALTHAQTGCRAKLNAGALAVISGFGPDADLSIVKHRGKPFRWSLTLSC
;
A
#
# COMPACT_ATOMS: atom_id res chain seq x y z
N MET A 1 -50.49 2.24 52.03
CA MET A 1 -49.82 1.09 52.67
C MET A 1 -49.27 0.17 51.58
N LYS A 2 -48.00 -0.26 51.68
CA LYS A 2 -47.46 -1.58 51.21
C LYS A 2 -47.54 -1.89 49.68
N LYS A 3 -46.49 -2.30 48.95
CA LYS A 3 -45.19 -2.95 49.25
C LYS A 3 -44.15 -2.60 48.18
N ILE A 4 -42.92 -2.42 48.64
CA ILE A 4 -41.68 -2.50 47.87
C ILE A 4 -41.52 -3.95 47.38
N VAL A 5 -41.20 -4.14 46.09
CA VAL A 5 -40.56 -5.38 45.61
C VAL A 5 -39.40 -4.97 44.70
N PHE A 6 -38.21 -4.99 45.30
CA PHE A 6 -36.93 -5.10 44.61
C PHE A 6 -36.93 -6.40 43.81
N PHE A 7 -36.62 -6.33 42.51
CA PHE A 7 -36.22 -7.50 41.73
C PHE A 7 -34.79 -7.28 41.23
N VAL A 8 -33.84 -7.77 42.03
CA VAL A 8 -32.43 -7.90 41.68
C VAL A 8 -32.34 -9.07 40.70
N SER A 9 -32.07 -8.79 39.42
CA SER A 9 -31.59 -9.81 38.48
C SER A 9 -30.09 -9.66 38.34
N ALA A 10 -29.37 -10.56 39.02
CA ALA A 10 -27.96 -10.81 38.80
C ALA A 10 -27.79 -11.49 37.42
N LEU A 11 -27.37 -10.74 36.41
CA LEU A 11 -26.81 -11.33 35.20
C LEU A 11 -25.34 -11.67 35.47
N ALA A 12 -25.06 -12.95 35.63
CA ALA A 12 -23.73 -13.51 35.51
C ALA A 12 -23.25 -13.30 34.06
N VAL A 13 -22.35 -12.35 33.85
CA VAL A 13 -21.68 -12.18 32.56
C VAL A 13 -20.57 -13.21 32.49
N LEU A 14 -20.88 -14.34 31.83
CA LEU A 14 -19.90 -15.33 31.41
C LEU A 14 -18.83 -14.63 30.56
N SER A 15 -17.59 -14.80 30.99
CA SER A 15 -16.37 -14.52 30.25
C SER A 15 -16.35 -15.34 28.96
N ALA A 16 -16.99 -14.84 27.92
CA ALA A 16 -16.72 -15.23 26.54
C ALA A 16 -16.06 -14.02 25.89
N CYS A 17 -14.78 -14.17 25.59
CA CYS A 17 -14.01 -13.31 24.70
C CYS A 17 -14.61 -13.44 23.30
N GLY A 18 -15.82 -12.91 23.12
CA GLY A 18 -16.48 -12.72 21.85
C GLY A 18 -15.91 -11.44 21.26
N GLY A 19 -14.71 -11.53 20.70
CA GLY A 19 -14.19 -10.52 19.80
C GLY A 19 -15.29 -10.18 18.82
N ALA A 20 -15.63 -8.90 18.75
CA ALA A 20 -16.66 -8.37 17.86
C ALA A 20 -16.53 -9.01 16.48
N PRO A 21 -17.63 -9.26 15.76
CA PRO A 21 -17.53 -9.39 14.31
C PRO A 21 -17.03 -8.03 13.84
N SER A 22 -15.71 -7.91 13.68
CA SER A 22 -15.08 -6.85 12.93
C SER A 22 -15.75 -6.94 11.58
N SER A 23 -16.66 -6.00 11.30
CA SER A 23 -17.03 -5.64 9.94
C SER A 23 -15.76 -5.74 9.09
N PRO A 24 -15.77 -6.34 7.88
CA PRO A 24 -14.63 -6.23 7.01
C PRO A 24 -14.41 -4.73 6.83
N SER A 25 -13.39 -4.21 7.52
CA SER A 25 -13.07 -2.81 7.45
C SER A 25 -12.58 -2.64 6.03
N SER A 26 -13.44 -2.08 5.19
CA SER A 26 -13.11 -1.47 3.91
C SER A 26 -12.24 -0.23 4.14
N GLN A 27 -11.31 -0.29 5.11
CA GLN A 27 -10.18 0.60 5.15
C GLN A 27 -9.31 0.23 3.97
N PRO A 28 -8.99 1.19 3.09
CA PRO A 28 -7.86 1.04 2.19
C PRO A 28 -6.70 0.57 3.04
N ALA A 29 -6.04 -0.53 2.65
CA ALA A 29 -4.74 -0.84 3.21
C ALA A 29 -3.92 0.46 3.09
N ALA A 30 -3.63 1.07 4.24
CA ALA A 30 -2.76 2.23 4.28
C ALA A 30 -1.50 1.85 3.49
N PRO A 31 -0.95 2.75 2.65
CA PRO A 31 0.33 2.45 2.01
C PRO A 31 1.29 2.01 3.11
N ALA A 32 2.09 0.97 2.85
CA ALA A 32 3.07 0.47 3.80
C ALA A 32 4.07 1.60 4.10
N ILE A 33 3.73 2.44 5.07
CA ILE A 33 4.62 3.41 5.68
C ILE A 33 5.46 2.60 6.67
N GLU A 34 6.77 2.70 6.54
CA GLU A 34 7.81 2.07 7.40
C GLU A 34 8.03 0.56 7.24
N VAL A 35 8.61 0.10 6.12
CA VAL A 35 9.58 -1.02 6.22
C VAL A 35 10.72 -0.83 5.20
N ALA A 36 11.90 -0.48 5.75
CA ALA A 36 13.24 -0.42 5.17
C ALA A 36 13.49 0.62 4.05
N ALA A 37 13.60 1.89 4.45
CA ALA A 37 14.28 2.94 3.68
C ALA A 37 15.82 2.76 3.65
N SER A 38 16.35 1.67 4.19
CA SER A 38 17.78 1.53 4.54
C SER A 38 18.72 1.41 3.34
N GLU A 39 18.21 1.12 2.14
CA GLU A 39 19.01 0.98 0.91
C GLU A 39 18.28 1.56 -0.32
N SER A 40 17.65 2.72 -0.17
CA SER A 40 17.15 3.40 -1.36
C SER A 40 18.32 3.91 -2.20
N LYS A 41 18.26 3.65 -3.51
CA LYS A 41 19.22 4.17 -4.49
C LYS A 41 18.51 4.96 -5.57
N THR A 42 19.18 5.99 -6.06
CA THR A 42 18.71 6.73 -7.23
C THR A 42 19.08 5.96 -8.49
N VAL A 43 18.09 5.74 -9.35
CA VAL A 43 18.26 5.08 -10.65
C VAL A 43 17.64 5.95 -11.74
N THR A 44 18.30 6.01 -12.89
CA THR A 44 17.81 6.77 -14.04
C THR A 44 17.24 5.83 -15.08
N TYR A 45 16.04 6.12 -15.57
CA TYR A 45 15.39 5.36 -16.64
C TYR A 45 14.63 6.30 -17.57
N LYS A 46 14.90 6.21 -18.88
CA LYS A 46 14.32 7.08 -19.93
C LYS A 46 14.41 8.59 -19.59
N GLY A 47 15.51 9.02 -18.99
CA GLY A 47 15.72 10.43 -18.60
C GLY A 47 15.00 10.87 -17.32
N ASN A 48 14.23 9.99 -16.67
CA ASN A 48 13.63 10.23 -15.37
C ASN A 48 14.49 9.64 -14.25
N SER A 49 14.64 10.38 -13.15
CA SER A 49 15.31 9.89 -11.95
C SER A 49 14.28 9.33 -10.97
N PHE A 50 14.53 8.12 -10.50
CA PHE A 50 13.67 7.42 -9.54
C PHE A 50 14.47 7.04 -8.30
N GLU A 51 13.84 7.15 -7.14
CA GLU A 51 14.29 6.48 -5.93
C GLU A 51 13.72 5.06 -5.95
N PHE A 52 14.62 4.07 -5.96
CA PHE A 52 14.31 2.65 -5.95
C PHE A 52 14.73 2.04 -4.60
N ALA A 53 13.86 1.25 -3.99
CA ALA A 53 14.19 0.46 -2.81
C ALA A 53 13.58 -0.94 -2.92
N ARG A 54 14.36 -1.99 -2.66
CA ARG A 54 13.85 -3.37 -2.55
C ARG A 54 13.62 -3.67 -1.08
N ASN A 55 12.47 -4.25 -0.75
CA ASN A 55 12.24 -4.75 0.60
C ASN A 55 13.07 -6.03 0.81
N ALA A 56 13.84 -6.10 1.89
CA ALA A 56 14.72 -7.24 2.17
C ALA A 56 13.95 -8.50 2.61
N GLU A 57 12.77 -8.33 3.21
CA GLU A 57 12.00 -9.39 3.84
C GLU A 57 10.82 -9.88 2.98
N LYS A 58 10.34 -9.03 2.07
CA LYS A 58 9.13 -9.27 1.26
C LYS A 58 9.47 -9.19 -0.22
N PRO A 59 8.74 -9.92 -1.08
CA PRO A 59 8.89 -9.83 -2.54
C PRO A 59 8.24 -8.54 -3.07
N ILE A 60 8.69 -7.39 -2.57
CA ILE A 60 8.14 -6.07 -2.87
C ILE A 60 9.29 -5.11 -3.15
N ALA A 61 9.12 -4.26 -4.17
CA ALA A 61 9.95 -3.10 -4.42
C ALA A 61 9.13 -1.82 -4.35
N TYR A 62 9.78 -0.71 -4.04
CA TYR A 62 9.20 0.62 -3.99
C TYR A 62 9.92 1.54 -4.97
N VAL A 63 9.14 2.22 -5.80
CA VAL A 63 9.63 3.16 -6.80
C VAL A 63 8.96 4.51 -6.61
N GLN A 64 9.76 5.56 -6.57
CA GLN A 64 9.28 6.93 -6.48
C GLN A 64 9.98 7.78 -7.54
N ALA A 65 9.21 8.48 -8.36
CA ALA A 65 9.78 9.46 -9.29
C ALA A 65 10.24 10.71 -8.53
N SER A 66 11.36 11.29 -8.95
CA SER A 66 11.80 12.61 -8.50
C SER A 66 10.76 13.68 -8.88
N SER A 67 10.68 14.77 -8.13
CA SER A 67 9.73 15.86 -8.37
C SER A 67 9.87 16.51 -9.75
N ASN A 68 11.05 16.43 -10.36
CA ASN A 68 11.36 16.97 -11.69
C ASN A 68 11.20 15.94 -12.81
N SER A 69 10.61 14.78 -12.53
CA SER A 69 10.43 13.73 -13.55
C SER A 69 9.39 14.17 -14.59
N SER A 70 9.69 13.85 -15.84
CA SER A 70 8.72 13.87 -16.93
C SER A 70 7.68 12.76 -16.75
N LYS A 71 6.73 12.66 -17.69
CA LYS A 71 5.75 11.57 -17.71
C LYS A 71 6.44 10.21 -17.65
N TYR A 72 5.82 9.29 -16.91
CA TYR A 72 6.27 7.91 -16.77
C TYR A 72 5.06 7.00 -16.56
N THR A 73 5.15 5.77 -17.02
CA THR A 73 4.04 4.82 -17.05
C THR A 73 4.22 3.66 -16.07
N VAL A 74 3.19 2.82 -15.94
CA VAL A 74 3.28 1.53 -15.22
C VAL A 74 4.36 0.66 -15.82
N ALA A 75 4.38 0.52 -17.16
CA ALA A 75 5.38 -0.27 -17.86
C ALA A 75 6.80 0.24 -17.60
N ASP A 76 7.00 1.55 -17.47
CA ASP A 76 8.31 2.11 -17.18
C ASP A 76 8.83 1.70 -15.80
N ILE A 77 8.00 1.78 -14.75
CA ILE A 77 8.42 1.42 -13.39
C ILE A 77 8.55 -0.10 -13.21
N GLU A 78 7.77 -0.90 -13.95
CA GLU A 78 7.90 -2.36 -13.98
C GLU A 78 9.21 -2.77 -14.69
N ALA A 79 9.50 -2.18 -15.86
CA ALA A 79 10.73 -2.44 -16.59
C ALA A 79 11.98 -1.99 -15.81
N LEU A 80 11.94 -0.81 -15.19
CA LEU A 80 12.99 -0.34 -14.29
C LEU A 80 13.20 -1.32 -13.14
N THR A 81 12.13 -1.78 -12.49
CA THR A 81 12.22 -2.70 -11.35
C THR A 81 12.81 -4.05 -11.77
N HIS A 82 12.40 -4.56 -12.93
CA HIS A 82 12.99 -5.75 -13.53
C HIS A 82 14.48 -5.56 -13.80
N ALA A 83 14.89 -4.43 -14.39
CA ALA A 83 16.29 -4.14 -14.64
C ALA A 83 17.14 -4.05 -13.34
N GLN A 84 16.54 -3.62 -12.22
CA GLN A 84 17.24 -3.52 -10.94
C GLN A 84 17.29 -4.84 -10.15
N THR A 85 16.35 -5.76 -10.38
CA THR A 85 16.18 -6.96 -9.54
C THR A 85 16.37 -8.28 -10.29
N GLY A 86 16.25 -8.28 -11.62
CA GLY A 86 16.19 -9.49 -12.45
C GLY A 86 14.85 -10.23 -12.37
N CYS A 87 13.91 -9.77 -11.53
CA CYS A 87 12.64 -10.45 -11.30
C CYS A 87 11.50 -9.76 -12.05
N ARG A 88 10.46 -10.52 -12.41
CA ARG A 88 9.26 -9.94 -12.98
C ARG A 88 8.63 -9.02 -11.94
N ALA A 89 8.34 -7.78 -12.31
CA ALA A 89 7.71 -6.79 -11.45
C ALA A 89 6.28 -6.53 -11.92
N LYS A 90 5.34 -6.41 -10.97
CA LYS A 90 3.97 -6.01 -11.25
C LYS A 90 3.54 -4.92 -10.29
N LEU A 91 3.04 -3.81 -10.82
CA LEU A 91 2.54 -2.72 -10.00
C LEU A 91 1.40 -3.22 -9.11
N ASN A 92 1.60 -3.08 -7.80
CA ASN A 92 0.57 -3.33 -6.82
C ASN A 92 -0.21 -2.03 -6.62
N ALA A 93 -1.09 -1.72 -7.57
CA ALA A 93 -1.90 -0.50 -7.56
C ALA A 93 -3.00 -0.54 -6.48
N GLY A 94 -3.16 -1.64 -5.74
CA GLY A 94 -4.20 -1.77 -4.71
C GLY A 94 -5.59 -1.42 -5.25
N ALA A 95 -6.38 -0.69 -4.47
CA ALA A 95 -7.70 -0.21 -4.88
C ALA A 95 -7.69 0.71 -6.12
N LEU A 96 -6.54 1.32 -6.47
CA LEU A 96 -6.41 2.15 -7.67
C LEU A 96 -6.50 1.32 -8.97
N ALA A 97 -6.17 0.02 -8.91
CA ALA A 97 -6.37 -0.89 -10.05
C ALA A 97 -7.87 -1.01 -10.41
N VAL A 98 -8.75 -0.93 -9.41
CA VAL A 98 -10.19 -1.18 -9.55
C VAL A 98 -10.95 0.06 -10.05
N ILE A 99 -10.49 1.25 -9.66
CA ILE A 99 -11.23 2.50 -9.91
C ILE A 99 -10.83 3.17 -11.23
N SER A 100 -9.60 2.96 -11.70
CA SER A 100 -9.02 3.78 -12.77
C SER A 100 -8.31 3.01 -13.90
N GLY A 101 -8.30 1.68 -13.86
CA GLY A 101 -7.74 0.89 -14.97
C GLY A 101 -6.29 1.26 -15.28
N PHE A 102 -5.42 1.26 -14.27
CA PHE A 102 -3.97 1.44 -14.46
C PHE A 102 -3.40 0.26 -15.26
N GLY A 103 -3.54 0.33 -16.58
CA GLY A 103 -2.88 -0.55 -17.54
C GLY A 103 -1.40 -0.17 -17.72
N PRO A 104 -0.65 -0.93 -18.52
CA PRO A 104 0.79 -0.72 -18.73
C PRO A 104 1.13 0.70 -19.19
N ASP A 105 0.28 1.31 -20.02
CA ASP A 105 0.51 2.64 -20.58
C ASP A 105 -0.05 3.79 -19.72
N ALA A 106 -0.62 3.47 -18.54
CA ALA A 106 -1.21 4.49 -17.69
C ALA A 106 -0.13 5.45 -17.16
N ASP A 107 -0.34 6.74 -17.41
CA ASP A 107 0.55 7.81 -16.96
C ASP A 107 0.45 7.94 -15.43
N LEU A 108 1.53 7.57 -14.74
CA LEU A 108 1.64 7.62 -13.29
C LEU A 108 2.04 9.00 -12.77
N SER A 109 2.54 9.88 -13.65
CA SER A 109 2.89 11.25 -13.28
C SER A 109 1.67 12.12 -12.92
N ILE A 110 0.46 11.68 -13.32
CA ILE A 110 -0.80 12.33 -12.95
C ILE A 110 -1.10 12.20 -11.46
N VAL A 111 -0.60 11.14 -10.80
CA VAL A 111 -0.82 10.90 -9.38
C VAL A 111 0.12 11.78 -8.58
N LYS A 112 -0.31 13.03 -8.37
CA LYS A 112 0.34 13.98 -7.47
C LYS A 112 -0.36 13.91 -6.12
N HIS A 113 0.31 13.31 -5.13
CA HIS A 113 -0.19 13.39 -3.75
C HIS A 113 0.04 14.80 -3.20
N ARG A 114 -1.00 15.39 -2.60
CA ARG A 114 -0.88 16.66 -1.87
C ARG A 114 0.00 16.46 -0.64
N GLY A 115 1.27 16.85 -0.74
CA GLY A 115 2.16 17.06 0.40
C GLY A 115 2.88 15.83 0.97
N LYS A 116 2.79 14.64 0.35
CA LYS A 116 3.59 13.47 0.74
C LYS A 116 4.22 12.79 -0.48
N PRO A 117 5.48 12.33 -0.38
CA PRO A 117 6.10 11.54 -1.43
C PRO A 117 5.29 10.27 -1.66
N PHE A 118 4.80 10.08 -2.89
CA PHE A 118 4.06 8.88 -3.25
C PHE A 118 5.01 7.83 -3.81
N ARG A 119 5.06 6.66 -3.18
CA ARG A 119 5.85 5.52 -3.64
C ARG A 119 4.94 4.47 -4.23
N TRP A 120 5.23 4.08 -5.47
CA TRP A 120 4.62 2.93 -6.11
C TRP A 120 5.19 1.65 -5.51
N SER A 121 4.34 0.75 -5.04
CA SER A 121 4.73 -0.60 -4.62
C SER A 121 4.59 -1.57 -5.78
N LEU A 122 5.60 -2.38 -6.04
CA LEU A 122 5.59 -3.44 -7.04
C LEU A 122 5.81 -4.78 -6.36
N THR A 123 4.98 -5.77 -6.71
CA THR A 123 5.20 -7.16 -6.31
C THR A 123 6.25 -7.76 -7.24
N LEU A 124 7.24 -8.44 -6.65
CA LEU A 124 8.29 -9.15 -7.37
C LEU A 124 7.94 -10.64 -7.48
N SER A 125 8.22 -11.22 -8.63
CA SER A 125 8.15 -12.66 -8.86
C SER A 125 9.46 -13.09 -9.50
N CYS A 126 10.31 -13.65 -8.66
CA CYS A 126 11.44 -14.49 -9.00
C CYS A 126 10.96 -15.94 -8.78
#